data_AF-A0A7V5H1S6-F1
#
_entry.id   AF-A0A7V5H1S6-F1
#
_cell.length_a   1.000
_cell.length_b   1.000
_cell.length_c   1.000
_cell.angle_alpha   90.00
_cell.angle_beta   90.00
_cell.angle_gamma   90.00
#
_symmetry.space_group_name_H-M   'P 1'
#
loop_
_entity.id
_entity.type
_entity.pdbx_description
1 polymer ?
#
loop_
_entity_poly.entity_id
_entity_poly.type
_entity_poly.pdbx_seq_one_letter_code
_entity_poly.pdbx_strand_id
1 'polypeptide(L)'
;MIDLLEDQAYLTQKYTHRAVNFIKKHKDQPFFLYLAHSMPHVPINASEKFKGKSAQGLYGDVIQEIDWSVGQIMQTLKDLGLDEKTMVIFTSDNGPWLNFGNWAGSAGPLREGKGTAWEGGVRVPCIMRWPGKFPAGRVTDQLASTLDLLPTICRLTGAPLPNRKIDGLDLSDFILGRSEKSPRKEFYYYYDGQLRAVRRGEWKLVFPHRYRSYEIVEPGNDGNPGPYAYQTCGVELYNLKNDVGERRDVAAQYQQIVKELQQLADSVRAELGDALTGVKGRAVREPGKKFKPRAENVPNLAQGKTLKLVNPPSPRYSRGGIGVLLDGQLASDDFHDDRWLGFEGVDLEAVIDLGQVTPVKQLAISLLEDQVSWIFFPKKIDFFVSKDGKHYQHVKSLSTP
;
A
#
# COMPACT_ATOMS: atom_id res chain seq x y z
N MET A 1 2.26 2.78 23.45
CA MET A 1 2.94 1.78 22.61
C MET A 1 1.89 0.88 21.98
N ILE A 2 2.23 0.03 21.02
CA ILE A 2 1.39 -1.03 20.45
C ILE A 2 2.32 -2.22 20.49
N ASP A 3 2.20 -3.01 21.55
CA ASP A 3 3.19 -4.03 21.86
C ASP A 3 2.66 -5.41 21.50
N LEU A 4 1.33 -5.53 21.41
CA LEU A 4 0.62 -6.76 21.08
C LEU A 4 -0.35 -6.55 19.92
N LEU A 5 -0.69 -7.64 19.23
CA LEU A 5 -1.71 -7.64 18.16
C LEU A 5 -3.07 -7.13 18.67
N GLU A 6 -3.39 -7.36 19.94
CA GLU A 6 -4.62 -6.89 20.56
C GLU A 6 -4.68 -5.37 20.70
N ASP A 7 -3.53 -4.70 20.87
CA ASP A 7 -3.43 -3.25 20.99
C ASP A 7 -3.84 -2.52 19.70
N GLN A 8 -3.86 -3.24 18.57
CA GLN A 8 -4.32 -2.70 17.29
C GLN A 8 -5.80 -2.30 17.32
N ALA A 9 -6.59 -2.86 18.25
CA ALA A 9 -7.98 -2.47 18.49
C ALA A 9 -8.13 -0.98 18.80
N TYR A 10 -7.08 -0.35 19.35
CA TYR A 10 -7.10 1.05 19.77
C TYR A 10 -6.43 1.99 18.75
N LEU A 11 -5.98 1.47 17.59
CA LEU A 11 -5.32 2.28 16.56
C LEU A 11 -6.23 3.39 16.03
N THR A 12 -7.48 3.06 15.71
CA THR A 12 -8.45 4.05 15.21
C THR A 12 -8.66 5.17 16.23
N GLN A 13 -8.82 4.86 17.52
CA GLN A 13 -8.93 5.89 18.57
C GLN A 13 -7.65 6.72 18.71
N LYS A 14 -6.47 6.09 18.71
CA LYS A 14 -5.18 6.80 18.80
C LYS A 14 -4.99 7.76 17.62
N TYR A 15 -5.33 7.35 16.41
CA TYR A 15 -5.32 8.20 15.21
C TYR A 15 -6.33 9.34 15.32
N THR A 16 -7.55 9.05 15.77
CA THR A 16 -8.60 10.04 16.01
C THR A 16 -8.15 11.12 17.00
N HIS A 17 -7.64 10.72 18.16
CA HIS A 17 -7.17 11.65 19.19
C HIS A 17 -6.02 12.54 18.68
N ARG A 18 -5.08 11.97 17.92
CA ARG A 18 -3.99 12.73 17.30
C ARG A 18 -4.51 13.72 16.26
N ALA A 19 -5.46 13.32 15.41
CA ALA A 19 -6.10 14.18 14.43
C ALA A 19 -6.83 15.36 15.10
N VAL A 20 -7.67 15.07 16.10
CA VAL A 20 -8.40 16.11 16.86
C VAL A 20 -7.44 17.07 17.55
N ASN A 21 -6.39 16.56 18.20
CA ASN A 21 -5.38 17.40 18.86
C ASN A 21 -4.61 18.26 17.86
N PHE A 22 -4.26 17.71 16.69
CA PHE A 22 -3.63 18.47 15.61
C PHE A 22 -4.52 19.62 15.15
N ILE A 23 -5.80 19.37 14.87
CA ILE A 23 -6.76 20.42 14.47
C ILE A 23 -6.86 21.50 15.54
N LYS A 24 -7.02 21.11 16.82
CA LYS A 24 -7.10 22.07 17.95
C LYS A 24 -5.85 22.94 18.06
N LYS A 25 -4.66 22.34 17.91
CA LYS A 25 -3.37 23.04 17.99
C LYS A 25 -3.16 24.03 16.83
N HIS A 26 -3.73 23.72 15.67
CA HIS A 26 -3.53 24.49 14.43
C HIS A 26 -4.76 25.29 14.01
N LYS A 27 -5.75 25.49 14.90
CA LYS A 27 -7.03 26.15 14.57
C LYS A 27 -6.88 27.57 13.99
N ASP A 28 -5.80 28.27 14.34
CA ASP A 28 -5.56 29.65 13.94
C ASP A 28 -4.67 29.77 12.67
N GLN A 29 -4.33 28.65 12.02
CA GLN A 29 -3.54 28.61 10.79
C GLN A 29 -4.06 27.57 9.78
N PRO A 30 -3.79 27.71 8.48
CA PRO A 30 -4.09 26.67 7.51
C PRO A 30 -3.38 25.36 7.89
N PHE A 31 -4.07 24.23 7.73
CA PHE A 31 -3.50 22.91 7.99
C PHE A 31 -3.86 21.91 6.89
N PHE A 32 -3.02 20.90 6.74
CA PHE A 32 -3.28 19.72 5.92
C PHE A 32 -3.15 18.49 6.81
N LEU A 33 -4.24 17.72 6.94
CA LEU A 33 -4.27 16.47 7.70
C LEU A 33 -4.53 15.32 6.73
N TYR A 34 -3.51 14.48 6.55
CA TYR A 34 -3.67 13.19 5.90
C TYR A 34 -3.84 12.10 6.96
N LEU A 35 -5.06 11.62 7.13
CA LEU A 35 -5.43 10.58 8.09
C LEU A 35 -5.67 9.26 7.36
N ALA A 36 -4.61 8.46 7.25
CA ALA A 36 -4.67 7.11 6.68
C ALA A 36 -4.85 6.09 7.81
N HIS A 37 -6.10 5.70 8.08
CA HIS A 37 -6.37 4.59 8.99
C HIS A 37 -5.74 3.30 8.45
N SER A 38 -5.17 2.49 9.34
CA SER A 38 -4.69 1.15 9.01
C SER A 38 -5.85 0.17 8.86
N MET A 39 -6.89 0.35 9.66
CA MET A 39 -8.17 -0.33 9.50
C MET A 39 -8.90 0.20 8.24
N PRO A 40 -9.62 -0.66 7.49
CA PRO A 40 -10.01 -2.03 7.82
C PRO A 40 -9.06 -3.09 7.23
N HIS A 41 -7.78 -2.77 6.98
CA HIS A 41 -6.85 -3.79 6.50
C HIS A 41 -6.64 -4.86 7.58
N VAL A 42 -6.76 -6.12 7.19
CA VAL A 42 -6.50 -7.27 8.05
C VAL A 42 -5.03 -7.33 8.52
N PRO A 43 -4.74 -7.87 9.71
CA PRO A 43 -5.68 -8.37 10.71
C PRO A 43 -6.53 -7.24 11.34
N ILE A 44 -7.85 -7.44 11.39
CA ILE A 44 -8.76 -6.41 11.91
C ILE A 44 -9.02 -6.61 13.41
N ASN A 45 -9.28 -5.51 14.10
CA ASN A 45 -9.78 -5.52 15.48
C ASN A 45 -10.50 -4.20 15.77
N ALA A 46 -11.42 -4.22 16.72
CA ALA A 46 -12.19 -3.04 17.14
C ALA A 46 -12.04 -2.85 18.65
N SER A 47 -12.06 -1.60 19.08
CA SER A 47 -12.02 -1.25 20.50
C SER A 47 -13.26 -1.76 21.23
N GLU A 48 -13.17 -1.88 22.56
CA GLU A 48 -14.26 -2.39 23.41
C GLU A 48 -15.59 -1.65 23.22
N LYS A 49 -15.54 -0.36 22.87
CA LYS A 49 -16.72 0.46 22.60
C LYS A 49 -17.53 -0.04 21.39
N PHE A 50 -16.86 -0.60 20.39
CA PHE A 50 -17.46 -1.00 19.11
C PHE A 50 -17.52 -2.51 18.93
N LYS A 51 -16.69 -3.27 19.63
CA LYS A 51 -16.63 -4.73 19.49
C LYS A 51 -17.98 -5.38 19.83
N GLY A 52 -18.47 -6.21 18.91
CA GLY A 52 -19.73 -6.93 18.98
C GLY A 52 -20.98 -6.06 18.86
N LYS A 53 -20.91 -4.89 18.20
CA LYS A 53 -22.04 -3.95 18.07
C LYS A 53 -22.69 -3.97 16.69
N SER A 54 -21.95 -4.34 15.66
CA SER A 54 -22.44 -4.41 14.29
C SER A 54 -23.04 -5.77 13.97
N ALA A 55 -24.18 -5.76 13.26
CA ALA A 55 -24.77 -6.97 12.69
C ALA A 55 -23.89 -7.64 11.62
N GLN A 56 -22.87 -6.93 11.09
CA GLN A 56 -21.91 -7.46 10.13
C GLN A 56 -20.64 -8.03 10.81
N GLY A 57 -20.70 -8.33 12.11
CA GLY A 57 -19.57 -8.84 12.87
C GLY A 57 -18.41 -7.85 12.98
N LEU A 58 -17.20 -8.38 13.19
CA LEU A 58 -16.02 -7.57 13.50
C LEU A 58 -15.66 -6.56 12.41
N TYR A 59 -15.83 -6.91 11.13
CA TYR A 59 -15.62 -5.96 10.04
C TYR A 59 -16.55 -4.76 10.19
N GLY A 60 -17.83 -5.02 10.47
CA GLY A 60 -18.81 -3.98 10.74
C GLY A 60 -18.47 -3.12 11.96
N ASP A 61 -17.95 -3.71 13.04
CA ASP A 61 -17.50 -2.97 14.22
C ASP A 61 -16.37 -1.99 13.87
N VAL A 62 -15.42 -2.44 13.04
CA VAL A 62 -14.31 -1.61 12.56
C VAL A 62 -14.81 -0.46 11.71
N ILE A 63 -15.76 -0.70 10.79
CA ILE A 63 -16.35 0.36 9.99
C ILE A 63 -17.12 1.37 10.85
N GLN A 64 -17.88 0.91 11.86
CA GLN A 64 -18.55 1.81 12.81
C GLN A 64 -17.54 2.66 13.61
N GLU A 65 -16.38 2.11 13.97
CA GLU A 65 -15.35 2.86 14.68
C GLU A 65 -14.66 3.90 13.77
N ILE A 66 -14.44 3.59 12.49
CA ILE A 66 -13.95 4.56 11.49
C ILE A 66 -14.99 5.68 11.28
N ASP A 67 -16.27 5.34 11.17
CA ASP A 67 -17.36 6.31 11.06
C ASP A 67 -17.41 7.24 12.28
N TRP A 68 -17.32 6.68 13.49
CA TRP A 68 -17.19 7.48 14.71
C TRP A 68 -15.97 8.40 14.69
N SER A 69 -14.80 7.90 14.24
CA SER A 69 -13.58 8.69 14.09
C SER A 69 -13.80 9.90 13.18
N VAL A 70 -14.42 9.70 12.02
CA VAL A 70 -14.79 10.79 11.11
C VAL A 70 -15.75 11.77 11.81
N GLY A 71 -16.75 11.25 12.52
CA GLY A 71 -17.68 12.06 13.33
C GLY A 71 -16.98 12.95 14.36
N GLN A 72 -15.94 12.45 15.06
CA GLN A 72 -15.16 13.26 16.01
C GLN A 72 -14.42 14.41 15.33
N ILE A 73 -13.87 14.18 14.13
CA ILE A 73 -13.20 15.22 13.34
C ILE A 73 -14.22 16.27 12.90
N MET A 74 -15.35 15.85 12.34
CA MET A 74 -16.42 16.76 11.90
C MET A 74 -16.95 17.60 13.05
N GLN A 75 -17.20 16.99 14.22
CA GLN A 75 -17.65 17.71 15.41
C GLN A 75 -16.60 18.71 15.89
N THR A 76 -15.32 18.32 15.90
CA THR A 76 -14.22 19.23 16.28
C THR A 76 -14.12 20.44 15.35
N LEU A 77 -14.25 20.25 14.03
CA LEU A 77 -14.27 21.35 13.07
C LEU A 77 -15.43 22.30 13.31
N LYS A 78 -16.62 21.76 13.64
CA LYS A 78 -17.80 22.55 13.98
C LYS A 78 -17.63 23.35 15.27
N ASP A 79 -17.18 22.70 16.35
CA ASP A 79 -17.00 23.32 17.67
C ASP A 79 -15.98 24.45 17.65
N LEU A 80 -14.98 24.36 16.77
CA LEU A 80 -13.95 25.38 16.59
C LEU A 80 -14.32 26.46 15.55
N GLY A 81 -15.50 26.38 14.93
CA GLY A 81 -15.93 27.32 13.88
C GLY A 81 -15.09 27.23 12.59
N LEU A 82 -14.53 26.05 12.30
CA LEU A 82 -13.66 25.78 11.14
C LEU A 82 -14.38 25.06 9.99
N ASP A 83 -15.63 24.63 10.20
CA ASP A 83 -16.36 23.76 9.28
C ASP A 83 -16.49 24.36 7.86
N GLU A 84 -16.90 25.62 7.73
CA GLU A 84 -17.00 26.33 6.45
C GLU A 84 -15.63 26.70 5.83
N LYS A 85 -14.55 26.57 6.60
CA LYS A 85 -13.17 26.89 6.20
C LYS A 85 -12.35 25.65 5.85
N THR A 86 -12.94 24.47 5.98
CA THR A 86 -12.24 23.19 5.84
C THR A 86 -12.87 22.34 4.75
N MET A 87 -12.06 21.91 3.79
CA MET A 87 -12.44 20.86 2.85
C MET A 87 -12.12 19.49 3.45
N VAL A 88 -13.10 18.60 3.50
CA VAL A 88 -12.95 17.21 3.95
C VAL A 88 -13.16 16.27 2.77
N ILE A 89 -12.24 15.33 2.58
CA ILE A 89 -12.29 14.30 1.54
C ILE A 89 -12.17 12.94 2.24
N PHE A 90 -13.14 12.06 1.97
CA PHE A 90 -13.15 10.68 2.43
C PHE A 90 -13.10 9.75 1.23
N THR A 91 -12.15 8.82 1.18
CA THR A 91 -12.03 7.83 0.11
C THR A 91 -11.22 6.59 0.56
N SER A 92 -11.01 5.62 -0.33
CA SER A 92 -10.24 4.40 -0.10
C SER A 92 -9.05 4.31 -1.07
N ASP A 93 -8.02 3.53 -0.73
CA ASP A 93 -6.84 3.30 -1.58
C ASP A 93 -7.12 2.27 -2.70
N ASN A 94 -7.96 1.28 -2.43
CA ASN A 94 -8.40 0.25 -3.37
C ASN A 94 -9.77 -0.35 -2.96
N GLY A 95 -10.25 -1.29 -3.79
CA GLY A 95 -11.42 -2.12 -3.50
C GLY A 95 -11.18 -3.20 -2.43
N PRO A 96 -12.23 -3.92 -2.00
CA PRO A 96 -12.17 -4.83 -0.86
C PRO A 96 -11.32 -6.08 -1.13
N TRP A 97 -10.67 -6.58 -0.08
CA TRP A 97 -9.93 -7.83 -0.12
C TRP A 97 -10.84 -9.03 0.15
N LEU A 98 -11.60 -9.42 -0.88
CA LEU A 98 -12.77 -10.31 -0.75
C LEU A 98 -12.50 -11.71 -0.18
N ASN A 99 -11.29 -12.26 -0.34
CA ASN A 99 -10.98 -13.62 0.14
C ASN A 99 -10.96 -13.75 1.67
N PHE A 100 -11.06 -12.65 2.44
CA PHE A 100 -11.19 -12.69 3.90
C PHE A 100 -12.64 -12.85 4.40
N GLY A 101 -13.61 -13.03 3.50
CA GLY A 101 -15.00 -13.38 3.84
C GLY A 101 -15.62 -12.45 4.87
N ASN A 102 -15.97 -12.98 6.05
CA ASN A 102 -16.59 -12.19 7.12
C ASN A 102 -15.71 -11.05 7.68
N TRP A 103 -14.42 -10.99 7.32
CA TRP A 103 -13.49 -9.91 7.65
C TRP A 103 -13.13 -9.03 6.42
N ALA A 104 -13.92 -9.12 5.36
CA ALA A 104 -13.76 -8.32 4.14
C ALA A 104 -14.88 -7.29 3.94
N GLY A 105 -14.58 -6.25 3.17
CA GLY A 105 -15.60 -5.32 2.65
C GLY A 105 -16.38 -5.90 1.48
N SER A 106 -17.32 -5.11 0.95
CA SER A 106 -18.12 -5.48 -0.22
C SER A 106 -17.79 -4.60 -1.42
N ALA A 107 -17.73 -5.21 -2.61
CA ALA A 107 -17.63 -4.48 -3.88
C ALA A 107 -19.03 -4.06 -4.40
N GLY A 108 -20.11 -4.43 -3.70
CA GLY A 108 -21.48 -4.22 -4.14
C GLY A 108 -21.73 -4.89 -5.50
N PRO A 109 -22.26 -4.16 -6.51
CA PRO A 109 -22.55 -4.72 -7.82
C PRO A 109 -21.30 -4.83 -8.73
N LEU A 110 -20.14 -4.36 -8.26
CA LEU A 110 -18.92 -4.29 -9.06
C LEU A 110 -18.24 -5.66 -9.12
N ARG A 111 -17.52 -5.92 -10.22
CA ARG A 111 -16.82 -7.19 -10.45
C ARG A 111 -15.50 -7.26 -9.70
N GLU A 112 -15.25 -8.42 -9.08
CA GLU A 112 -14.01 -8.75 -8.36
C GLU A 112 -13.65 -7.76 -7.23
N GLY A 113 -12.38 -7.75 -6.80
CA GLY A 113 -11.91 -6.95 -5.67
C GLY A 113 -10.43 -6.56 -5.77
N LYS A 114 -9.81 -6.25 -4.61
CA LYS A 114 -8.40 -5.84 -4.47
C LYS A 114 -7.46 -6.68 -5.34
N GLY A 115 -6.53 -6.02 -6.03
CA GLY A 115 -5.53 -6.69 -6.86
C GLY A 115 -5.98 -6.99 -8.30
N THR A 116 -7.11 -6.43 -8.73
CA THR A 116 -7.63 -6.58 -10.09
C THR A 116 -7.88 -5.21 -10.73
N ALA A 117 -7.95 -5.18 -12.07
CA ALA A 117 -8.29 -3.98 -12.85
C ALA A 117 -9.80 -3.88 -13.14
N TRP A 118 -10.61 -4.79 -12.59
CA TRP A 118 -12.07 -4.74 -12.62
C TRP A 118 -12.58 -3.61 -11.73
N GLU A 119 -13.81 -3.14 -11.96
CA GLU A 119 -14.34 -1.98 -11.22
C GLU A 119 -14.36 -2.22 -9.71
N GLY A 120 -14.59 -3.46 -9.24
CA GLY A 120 -14.57 -3.78 -7.81
C GLY A 120 -13.17 -3.72 -7.18
N GLY A 121 -12.11 -3.74 -7.99
CA GLY A 121 -10.73 -3.57 -7.52
C GLY A 121 -10.25 -2.13 -7.40
N VAL A 122 -10.84 -1.21 -8.18
CA VAL A 122 -10.30 0.17 -8.34
C VAL A 122 -11.31 1.29 -8.12
N ARG A 123 -12.62 1.03 -8.24
CA ARG A 123 -13.65 2.04 -7.99
C ARG A 123 -13.94 2.08 -6.49
N VAL A 124 -13.64 3.22 -5.88
CA VAL A 124 -13.70 3.42 -4.43
C VAL A 124 -14.79 4.43 -4.05
N PRO A 125 -15.34 4.37 -2.82
CA PRO A 125 -16.19 5.44 -2.32
C PRO A 125 -15.42 6.77 -2.30
N CYS A 126 -16.09 7.87 -2.61
CA CYS A 126 -15.52 9.20 -2.46
C CYS A 126 -16.61 10.20 -2.03
N ILE A 127 -16.36 10.89 -0.91
CA ILE A 127 -17.20 11.99 -0.42
C ILE A 127 -16.31 13.21 -0.26
N MET A 128 -16.72 14.33 -0.84
CA MET A 128 -16.06 15.63 -0.67
C MET A 128 -17.04 16.61 -0.07
N ARG A 129 -16.63 17.31 0.99
CA ARG A 129 -17.47 18.26 1.72
C ARG A 129 -16.71 19.55 2.02
N TRP A 130 -17.29 20.67 1.62
CA TRP A 130 -16.85 22.01 2.00
C TRP A 130 -18.05 22.95 2.05
N PRO A 131 -18.66 23.14 3.24
CA PRO A 131 -19.85 23.98 3.39
C PRO A 131 -19.63 25.39 2.87
N GLY A 132 -20.64 25.94 2.16
CA GLY A 132 -20.56 27.26 1.53
C GLY A 132 -19.67 27.34 0.27
N LYS A 133 -18.99 26.25 -0.11
CA LYS A 133 -18.15 26.17 -1.32
C LYS A 133 -18.63 25.10 -2.30
N PHE A 134 -18.92 23.90 -1.82
CA PHE A 134 -19.42 22.81 -2.65
C PHE A 134 -20.96 22.76 -2.65
N PRO A 135 -21.61 22.48 -3.80
CA PRO A 135 -23.05 22.24 -3.83
C PRO A 135 -23.44 21.07 -2.92
N ALA A 136 -24.30 21.32 -1.93
CA ALA A 136 -24.73 20.31 -0.97
C ALA A 136 -25.61 19.24 -1.64
N GLY A 137 -25.44 17.98 -1.24
CA GLY A 137 -26.27 16.87 -1.71
C GLY A 137 -26.07 16.47 -3.18
N ARG A 138 -25.08 17.05 -3.88
CA ARG A 138 -24.78 16.69 -5.27
C ARG A 138 -24.23 15.28 -5.35
N VAL A 139 -24.86 14.45 -6.19
CA VAL A 139 -24.37 13.13 -6.61
C VAL A 139 -23.98 13.23 -8.09
N THR A 140 -22.87 12.59 -8.46
CA THR A 140 -22.36 12.64 -9.83
C THR A 140 -21.73 11.31 -10.24
N ASP A 141 -21.90 10.96 -11.51
CA ASP A 141 -21.29 9.80 -12.17
C ASP A 141 -20.08 10.19 -13.04
N GLN A 142 -19.68 11.46 -13.01
CA GLN A 142 -18.53 11.95 -13.75
C GLN A 142 -17.24 11.30 -13.24
N LEU A 143 -16.33 11.02 -14.17
CA LEU A 143 -15.07 10.35 -13.86
C LEU A 143 -14.15 11.26 -13.04
N ALA A 144 -13.57 10.74 -11.98
CA ALA A 144 -12.54 11.36 -11.15
C ALA A 144 -11.56 10.29 -10.66
N SER A 145 -10.37 10.70 -10.23
CA SER A 145 -9.34 9.81 -9.70
C SER A 145 -8.69 10.41 -8.47
N THR A 146 -8.16 9.56 -7.59
CA THR A 146 -7.29 10.01 -6.48
C THR A 146 -6.04 10.76 -6.98
N LEU A 147 -5.61 10.51 -8.22
CA LEU A 147 -4.55 11.28 -8.89
C LEU A 147 -4.89 12.77 -9.02
N ASP A 148 -6.18 13.11 -9.11
CA ASP A 148 -6.67 14.47 -9.29
C ASP A 148 -6.62 15.31 -8.01
N LEU A 149 -6.47 14.67 -6.85
CA LEU A 149 -6.48 15.36 -5.55
C LEU A 149 -5.33 16.36 -5.43
N LEU A 150 -4.12 15.97 -5.82
CA LEU A 150 -2.94 16.83 -5.73
C LEU A 150 -3.13 18.15 -6.49
N PRO A 151 -3.40 18.16 -7.81
CA PRO A 151 -3.56 19.41 -8.54
C PRO A 151 -4.78 20.21 -8.11
N THR A 152 -5.87 19.55 -7.72
CA THR A 152 -7.07 20.22 -7.20
C THR A 152 -6.77 20.96 -5.89
N ILE A 153 -6.07 20.30 -4.94
CA ILE A 153 -5.68 20.93 -3.66
C ILE A 153 -4.70 22.08 -3.91
N CYS A 154 -3.70 21.91 -4.78
CA CYS A 154 -2.77 22.98 -5.17
C CYS A 154 -3.52 24.19 -5.74
N ARG A 155 -4.48 23.96 -6.65
CA ARG A 155 -5.31 25.03 -7.23
C ARG A 155 -6.11 25.79 -6.17
N LEU A 156 -6.75 25.08 -5.24
CA LEU A 156 -7.61 25.67 -4.21
C LEU A 156 -6.83 26.45 -3.15
N THR A 157 -5.59 26.02 -2.87
CA THR A 157 -4.73 26.62 -1.83
C THR A 157 -3.74 27.65 -2.38
N GLY A 158 -3.55 27.69 -3.71
CA GLY A 158 -2.51 28.50 -4.35
C GLY A 158 -1.10 27.89 -4.21
N ALA A 159 -0.96 26.66 -3.71
CA ALA A 159 0.32 25.98 -3.64
C ALA A 159 0.85 25.65 -5.05
N PRO A 160 2.18 25.74 -5.29
CA PRO A 160 2.75 25.43 -6.59
C PRO A 160 2.65 23.94 -6.90
N LEU A 161 2.42 23.62 -8.18
CA LEU A 161 2.55 22.25 -8.67
C LEU A 161 4.03 21.86 -8.77
N PRO A 162 4.36 20.56 -8.69
CA PRO A 162 5.71 20.10 -8.99
C PRO A 162 6.06 20.42 -10.45
N ASN A 163 7.34 20.73 -10.72
CA ASN A 163 7.83 20.95 -12.09
C ASN A 163 7.74 19.68 -12.97
N ARG A 164 7.61 18.50 -12.34
CA ARG A 164 7.50 17.23 -13.06
C ARG A 164 6.08 17.05 -13.56
N LYS A 165 5.93 16.50 -14.78
CA LYS A 165 4.62 16.09 -15.30
C LYS A 165 3.94 15.13 -14.32
N ILE A 166 2.67 15.40 -14.05
CA ILE A 166 1.74 14.60 -13.24
C ILE A 166 0.53 14.19 -14.09
N ASP A 167 -0.14 13.10 -13.71
CA ASP A 167 -1.31 12.56 -14.42
C ASP A 167 -2.65 13.04 -13.86
N GLY A 168 -2.61 13.69 -12.70
CA GLY A 168 -3.76 14.33 -12.07
C GLY A 168 -4.25 15.54 -12.86
N LEU A 169 -5.56 15.77 -12.83
CA LEU A 169 -6.23 16.92 -13.42
C LEU A 169 -6.88 17.77 -12.33
N ASP A 170 -6.92 19.08 -12.53
CA ASP A 170 -7.57 20.01 -11.60
C ASP A 170 -9.09 19.91 -11.71
N LEU A 171 -9.75 19.39 -10.66
CA LEU A 171 -11.20 19.24 -10.58
C LEU A 171 -11.91 20.47 -9.99
N SER A 172 -11.18 21.55 -9.66
CA SER A 172 -11.72 22.67 -8.87
C SER A 172 -13.03 23.24 -9.43
N ASP A 173 -13.07 23.56 -10.73
CA ASP A 173 -14.29 24.10 -11.35
C ASP A 173 -15.45 23.09 -11.33
N PHE A 174 -15.16 21.79 -11.43
CA PHE A 174 -16.17 20.75 -11.33
C PHE A 174 -16.74 20.63 -9.92
N ILE A 175 -15.89 20.49 -8.89
CA ILE A 175 -16.32 20.28 -7.50
C ILE A 175 -16.93 21.55 -6.87
N LEU A 176 -16.53 22.74 -7.33
CA LEU A 176 -17.14 24.02 -6.94
C LEU A 176 -18.48 24.27 -7.66
N GLY A 177 -18.93 23.37 -8.53
CA GLY A 177 -20.20 23.53 -9.27
C GLY A 177 -20.16 24.60 -10.36
N ARG A 178 -18.97 25.02 -10.80
CA ARG A 178 -18.81 25.96 -11.94
C ARG A 178 -18.84 25.23 -13.28
N SER A 179 -18.65 23.92 -13.27
CA SER A 179 -18.81 23.02 -14.40
C SER A 179 -19.65 21.80 -14.01
N GLU A 180 -20.52 21.37 -14.92
CA GLU A 180 -21.23 20.09 -14.80
C GLU A 180 -20.39 18.89 -15.20
N LYS A 181 -19.29 19.11 -15.93
CA LYS A 181 -18.44 18.04 -16.45
C LYS A 181 -17.10 18.03 -15.76
N SER A 182 -16.67 16.85 -15.32
CA SER A 182 -15.28 16.63 -14.90
C SER A 182 -14.33 16.83 -16.10
N PRO A 183 -13.15 17.45 -15.91
CA PRO A 183 -12.12 17.50 -16.95
C PRO A 183 -11.54 16.11 -17.26
N ARG A 184 -11.63 15.16 -16.33
CA ARG A 184 -11.16 13.78 -16.56
C ARG A 184 -12.13 13.05 -17.47
N LYS A 185 -11.66 12.71 -18.67
CA LYS A 185 -12.40 11.90 -19.65
C LYS A 185 -11.92 10.46 -19.74
N GLU A 186 -10.71 10.21 -19.26
CA GLU A 186 -10.01 8.96 -19.44
C GLU A 186 -9.38 8.45 -18.15
N PHE A 187 -9.25 7.13 -18.05
CA PHE A 187 -8.56 6.45 -16.97
C PHE A 187 -7.84 5.21 -17.50
N TYR A 188 -6.63 4.96 -16.99
CA TYR A 188 -5.76 3.88 -17.44
C TYR A 188 -5.49 2.95 -16.26
N TYR A 189 -5.82 1.68 -16.43
CA TYR A 189 -5.83 0.69 -15.36
C TYR A 189 -4.53 -0.10 -15.42
N TYR A 190 -3.57 0.26 -14.57
CA TYR A 190 -2.31 -0.45 -14.43
C TYR A 190 -2.31 -1.39 -13.23
N TYR A 191 -1.70 -2.56 -13.40
CA TYR A 191 -1.34 -3.44 -12.30
C TYR A 191 -0.02 -4.13 -12.63
N ASP A 192 0.98 -4.03 -11.76
CA ASP A 192 2.30 -4.65 -11.97
C ASP A 192 2.93 -4.28 -13.34
N GLY A 193 2.87 -2.99 -13.70
CA GLY A 193 3.38 -2.48 -14.98
C GLY A 193 2.58 -2.91 -16.23
N GLN A 194 1.48 -3.65 -16.07
CA GLN A 194 0.61 -4.09 -17.16
C GLN A 194 -0.53 -3.11 -17.37
N LEU A 195 -0.71 -2.61 -18.59
CA LEU A 195 -1.90 -1.84 -18.96
C LEU A 195 -3.05 -2.83 -19.21
N ARG A 196 -3.88 -3.06 -18.19
CA ARG A 196 -4.94 -4.08 -18.22
C ARG A 196 -6.25 -3.60 -18.80
N ALA A 197 -6.52 -2.30 -18.71
CA ALA A 197 -7.69 -1.68 -19.34
C ALA A 197 -7.48 -0.19 -19.58
N VAL A 198 -8.27 0.37 -20.48
CA VAL A 198 -8.47 1.82 -20.63
C VAL A 198 -9.96 2.15 -20.61
N ARG A 199 -10.30 3.31 -20.06
CA ARG A 199 -11.66 3.84 -20.06
C ARG A 199 -11.69 5.21 -20.70
N ARG A 200 -12.72 5.47 -21.52
CA ARG A 200 -13.11 6.81 -21.98
C ARG A 200 -14.62 6.98 -21.78
N GLY A 201 -15.02 7.91 -20.93
CA GLY A 201 -16.43 8.11 -20.57
C GLY A 201 -17.05 6.86 -19.94
N GLU A 202 -18.09 6.32 -20.57
CA GLU A 202 -18.79 5.09 -20.13
C GLU A 202 -18.16 3.79 -20.65
N TRP A 203 -17.24 3.88 -21.62
CA TRP A 203 -16.67 2.70 -22.27
C TRP A 203 -15.35 2.30 -21.63
N LYS A 204 -15.22 1.02 -21.28
CA LYS A 204 -13.98 0.41 -20.75
C LYS A 204 -13.58 -0.76 -21.62
N LEU A 205 -12.38 -0.69 -22.21
CA LEU A 205 -11.76 -1.77 -22.97
C LEU A 205 -10.73 -2.46 -22.09
N VAL A 206 -10.89 -3.77 -21.92
CA VAL A 206 -9.99 -4.67 -21.19
C VAL A 206 -9.12 -5.40 -22.20
N PHE A 207 -7.83 -5.56 -21.87
CA PHE A 207 -6.86 -6.27 -22.71
C PHE A 207 -6.62 -7.69 -22.21
N PRO A 208 -6.16 -8.62 -23.05
CA PRO A 208 -5.87 -9.98 -22.61
C PRO A 208 -4.81 -10.00 -21.50
N HIS A 209 -5.18 -10.53 -20.33
CA HIS A 209 -4.26 -10.72 -19.22
C HIS A 209 -4.78 -11.76 -18.23
N ARG A 210 -3.87 -12.31 -17.43
CA ARG A 210 -4.20 -13.15 -16.28
C ARG A 210 -4.53 -12.27 -15.08
N TYR A 211 -5.64 -12.54 -14.40
CA TYR A 211 -6.09 -11.81 -13.23
C TYR A 211 -6.50 -12.75 -12.09
N ARG A 212 -6.44 -12.23 -10.85
CA ARG A 212 -6.97 -12.91 -9.66
C ARG A 212 -8.49 -12.91 -9.74
N SER A 213 -9.13 -14.04 -9.45
CA SER A 213 -10.59 -14.13 -9.34
C SER A 213 -11.01 -14.62 -7.97
N TYR A 214 -11.98 -13.93 -7.38
CA TYR A 214 -12.66 -14.25 -6.14
C TYR A 214 -14.02 -14.92 -6.39
N GLU A 215 -14.54 -14.87 -7.61
CA GLU A 215 -15.88 -15.39 -7.96
C GLU A 215 -15.94 -16.91 -8.10
N ILE A 216 -14.78 -17.56 -8.22
CA ILE A 216 -14.66 -19.02 -8.45
C ILE A 216 -13.99 -19.77 -7.28
N VAL A 217 -13.89 -19.11 -6.12
CA VAL A 217 -13.33 -19.66 -4.90
C VAL A 217 -14.16 -19.22 -3.71
N GLU A 218 -14.28 -20.10 -2.72
CA GLU A 218 -14.88 -19.73 -1.45
C GLU A 218 -13.92 -18.85 -0.64
N PRO A 219 -14.40 -17.77 -0.02
CA PRO A 219 -13.57 -16.96 0.87
C PRO A 219 -13.27 -17.73 2.17
N GLY A 220 -12.19 -17.33 2.83
CA GLY A 220 -11.89 -17.75 4.20
C GLY A 220 -12.68 -16.92 5.21
N ASN A 221 -12.46 -17.14 6.50
CA ASN A 221 -13.12 -16.42 7.58
C ASN A 221 -12.20 -16.25 8.79
N ASP A 222 -12.60 -15.35 9.70
CA ASP A 222 -12.00 -15.18 11.03
C ASP A 222 -10.50 -14.90 10.98
N GLY A 223 -10.11 -14.02 10.06
CA GLY A 223 -8.73 -13.58 9.86
C GLY A 223 -7.88 -14.49 8.98
N ASN A 224 -8.43 -15.61 8.53
CA ASN A 224 -7.75 -16.50 7.60
C ASN A 224 -8.23 -16.25 6.16
N PRO A 225 -7.32 -15.98 5.21
CA PRO A 225 -7.70 -15.81 3.82
C PRO A 225 -8.13 -17.14 3.19
N GLY A 226 -9.15 -17.07 2.33
CA GLY A 226 -9.44 -18.11 1.35
C GLY A 226 -8.40 -18.11 0.22
N PRO A 227 -8.39 -19.16 -0.61
CA PRO A 227 -7.45 -19.28 -1.72
C PRO A 227 -7.65 -18.16 -2.75
N TYR A 228 -6.62 -17.92 -3.55
CA TYR A 228 -6.76 -17.17 -4.79
C TYR A 228 -6.94 -18.12 -5.96
N ALA A 229 -7.94 -17.88 -6.80
CA ALA A 229 -7.97 -18.43 -8.14
C ALA A 229 -7.49 -17.39 -9.15
N TYR A 230 -7.23 -17.87 -10.37
CA TYR A 230 -6.78 -17.04 -11.47
C TYR A 230 -7.55 -17.39 -12.74
N GLN A 231 -7.92 -16.36 -13.48
CA GLN A 231 -8.55 -16.47 -14.79
C GLN A 231 -7.75 -15.66 -15.82
N THR A 232 -8.03 -15.88 -17.10
CA THR A 232 -7.52 -15.07 -18.21
C THR A 232 -8.70 -14.48 -18.96
N CYS A 233 -8.63 -13.20 -19.29
CA CYS A 233 -9.63 -12.51 -20.11
C CYS A 233 -9.11 -12.30 -21.53
N GLY A 234 -10.04 -12.04 -22.45
CA GLY A 234 -9.73 -11.65 -23.83
C GLY A 234 -9.64 -10.14 -24.00
N VAL A 235 -9.84 -9.69 -25.24
CA VAL A 235 -10.22 -8.29 -25.48
C VAL A 235 -11.72 -8.17 -25.21
N GLU A 236 -12.09 -7.45 -24.17
CA GLU A 236 -13.49 -7.32 -23.73
C GLU A 236 -13.86 -5.84 -23.62
N LEU A 237 -15.06 -5.46 -24.07
CA LEU A 237 -15.55 -4.07 -24.01
C LEU A 237 -16.83 -4.01 -23.19
N TYR A 238 -16.86 -3.10 -22.22
CA TYR A 238 -17.99 -2.88 -21.33
C TYR A 238 -18.50 -1.43 -21.40
N ASN A 239 -19.82 -1.27 -21.34
CA ASN A 239 -20.46 0.02 -21.12
C ASN A 239 -20.85 0.13 -19.64
N LEU A 240 -20.04 0.84 -18.85
CA LEU A 240 -20.18 0.93 -17.40
C LEU A 240 -21.42 1.70 -16.92
N LYS A 241 -22.10 2.43 -17.81
CA LYS A 241 -23.37 3.09 -17.49
C LYS A 241 -24.51 2.08 -17.42
N ASN A 242 -24.50 1.08 -18.30
CA ASN A 242 -25.55 0.07 -18.39
C ASN A 242 -25.14 -1.29 -17.79
N ASP A 243 -23.85 -1.50 -17.57
CA ASP A 243 -23.26 -2.73 -17.03
C ASP A 243 -22.10 -2.41 -16.09
N VAL A 244 -22.45 -1.93 -14.89
CA VAL A 244 -21.46 -1.55 -13.86
C VAL A 244 -20.67 -2.74 -13.32
N GLY A 245 -21.22 -3.94 -13.47
CA GLY A 245 -20.65 -5.20 -13.03
C GLY A 245 -19.82 -5.92 -14.09
N GLU A 246 -19.61 -5.31 -15.27
CA GLU A 246 -18.74 -5.85 -16.32
C GLU A 246 -19.06 -7.32 -16.68
N ARG A 247 -20.35 -7.60 -16.89
CA ARG A 247 -20.90 -8.94 -17.15
C ARG A 247 -21.19 -9.20 -18.61
N ARG A 248 -21.39 -8.17 -19.42
CA ARG A 248 -21.78 -8.27 -20.83
C ARG A 248 -20.70 -7.65 -21.72
N ASP A 249 -19.80 -8.49 -22.22
CA ASP A 249 -18.87 -8.10 -23.27
C ASP A 249 -19.65 -7.74 -24.56
N VAL A 250 -19.39 -6.55 -25.08
CA VAL A 250 -19.98 -6.02 -26.31
C VAL A 250 -18.93 -5.66 -27.36
N ALA A 251 -17.69 -6.13 -27.23
CA ALA A 251 -16.59 -5.80 -28.16
C ALA A 251 -16.93 -6.14 -29.63
N ALA A 252 -17.57 -7.29 -29.86
CA ALA A 252 -18.00 -7.70 -31.20
C ALA A 252 -19.06 -6.77 -31.82
N GLN A 253 -19.88 -6.10 -30.99
CA GLN A 253 -20.95 -5.21 -31.45
C GLN A 253 -20.44 -3.78 -31.72
N TYR A 254 -19.40 -3.34 -31.00
CA TYR A 254 -18.91 -1.97 -31.04
C TYR A 254 -17.43 -1.87 -31.46
N GLN A 255 -17.09 -2.51 -32.58
CA GLN A 255 -15.71 -2.59 -33.08
C GLN A 255 -15.04 -1.22 -33.29
N GLN A 256 -15.81 -0.20 -33.66
CA GLN A 256 -15.30 1.16 -33.81
C GLN A 256 -14.83 1.74 -32.46
N ILE A 257 -15.57 1.51 -31.37
CA ILE A 257 -15.18 1.95 -30.02
C ILE A 257 -13.95 1.16 -29.55
N VAL A 258 -13.89 -0.14 -29.83
CA VAL A 258 -12.70 -0.96 -29.56
C VAL A 258 -11.47 -0.35 -30.24
N LYS A 259 -11.57 0.00 -31.52
CA LYS A 259 -10.47 0.61 -32.29
C LYS A 259 -10.02 1.94 -31.70
N GLU A 260 -10.94 2.80 -31.30
CA GLU A 260 -10.62 4.10 -30.68
C GLU A 260 -9.92 3.96 -29.32
N LEU A 261 -10.40 3.04 -28.48
CA LEU A 261 -9.78 2.75 -27.19
C LEU A 261 -8.44 2.02 -27.34
N GLN A 262 -8.27 1.21 -28.38
CA GLN A 262 -6.98 0.59 -28.72
C GLN A 262 -5.94 1.66 -29.09
N GLN A 263 -6.31 2.63 -29.93
CA GLN A 263 -5.43 3.77 -30.28
C GLN A 263 -5.04 4.61 -29.06
N LEU A 264 -5.99 4.81 -28.14
CA LEU A 264 -5.71 5.47 -26.86
C LEU A 264 -4.69 4.66 -26.06
N ALA A 265 -4.90 3.35 -25.93
CA ALA A 265 -3.97 2.48 -25.23
C ALA A 265 -2.58 2.46 -25.86
N ASP A 266 -2.46 2.42 -27.18
CA ASP A 266 -1.16 2.43 -27.87
C ASP A 266 -0.37 3.72 -27.57
N SER A 267 -1.08 4.86 -27.49
CA SER A 267 -0.49 6.14 -27.08
C SER A 267 0.03 6.10 -25.64
N VAL A 268 -0.75 5.50 -24.73
CA VAL A 268 -0.38 5.33 -23.31
C VAL A 268 0.78 4.35 -23.16
N ARG A 269 0.78 3.22 -23.87
CA ARG A 269 1.87 2.24 -23.89
C ARG A 269 3.19 2.87 -24.32
N ALA A 270 3.18 3.68 -25.37
CA ALA A 270 4.37 4.38 -25.83
C ALA A 270 4.92 5.36 -24.77
N GLU A 271 4.06 5.91 -23.92
CA GLU A 271 4.44 6.83 -22.86
C GLU A 271 4.86 6.14 -21.57
N LEU A 272 3.98 5.32 -21.00
CA LEU A 272 4.09 4.73 -19.66
C LEU A 272 4.54 3.27 -19.65
N GLY A 273 4.68 2.65 -20.82
CA GLY A 273 5.08 1.25 -20.97
C GLY A 273 3.92 0.29 -20.75
N ASP A 274 4.15 -0.98 -21.09
CA ASP A 274 3.21 -2.07 -20.84
C ASP A 274 3.94 -3.41 -20.81
N ALA A 275 3.96 -4.04 -19.64
CA ALA A 275 4.57 -5.33 -19.43
C ALA A 275 3.85 -6.46 -20.17
N LEU A 276 2.56 -6.33 -20.52
CA LEU A 276 1.84 -7.35 -21.30
C LEU A 276 2.40 -7.47 -22.72
N THR A 277 2.83 -6.35 -23.29
CA THR A 277 3.33 -6.28 -24.68
C THR A 277 4.85 -6.09 -24.74
N GLY A 278 5.54 -6.04 -23.59
CA GLY A 278 6.97 -5.77 -23.50
C GLY A 278 7.38 -4.35 -23.92
N VAL A 279 6.43 -3.42 -24.04
CA VAL A 279 6.71 -2.05 -24.49
C VAL A 279 7.34 -1.26 -23.35
N LYS A 280 8.51 -0.68 -23.60
CA LYS A 280 9.18 0.25 -22.68
C LYS A 280 8.69 1.67 -22.95
N GLY A 281 8.06 2.29 -21.95
CA GLY A 281 7.54 3.65 -22.07
C GLY A 281 8.64 4.70 -22.00
N ARG A 282 8.56 5.73 -22.85
CA ARG A 282 9.53 6.85 -22.88
C ARG A 282 9.53 7.73 -21.63
N ALA A 283 8.46 7.68 -20.82
CA ALA A 283 8.26 8.51 -19.64
C ALA A 283 8.26 7.70 -18.33
N VAL A 284 8.61 6.41 -18.38
CA VAL A 284 8.79 5.59 -17.17
C VAL A 284 9.95 6.15 -16.36
N ARG A 285 9.70 6.35 -15.07
CA ARG A 285 10.69 6.90 -14.13
C ARG A 285 11.09 5.79 -13.19
N GLU A 286 12.38 5.73 -12.87
CA GLU A 286 12.87 4.86 -11.80
C GLU A 286 12.18 5.21 -10.47
N PRO A 287 11.84 4.19 -9.64
CA PRO A 287 11.37 4.42 -8.29
C PRO A 287 12.33 5.33 -7.52
N GLY A 288 11.78 6.27 -6.75
CA GLY A 288 12.58 7.10 -5.86
C GLY A 288 13.27 6.23 -4.81
N LYS A 289 14.60 6.20 -4.80
CA LYS A 289 15.38 5.50 -3.78
C LYS A 289 15.69 6.47 -2.64
N LYS A 290 15.21 6.19 -1.43
CA LYS A 290 15.36 7.06 -0.26
C LYS A 290 16.82 7.13 0.20
N PHE A 291 17.59 6.06 -0.05
CA PHE A 291 19.01 5.97 0.25
C PHE A 291 19.76 5.31 -0.92
N LYS A 292 21.02 5.71 -1.15
CA LYS A 292 21.90 4.96 -2.03
C LYS A 292 22.47 3.78 -1.23
N PRO A 293 22.63 2.58 -1.81
CA PRO A 293 23.41 1.51 -1.21
C PRO A 293 24.76 2.08 -0.74
N ARG A 294 25.01 2.06 0.57
CA ARG A 294 26.34 2.35 1.10
C ARG A 294 27.15 1.08 0.96
N ALA A 295 27.88 0.94 -0.14
CA ALA A 295 29.04 0.04 -0.17
C ALA A 295 30.16 0.69 0.67
N GLU A 296 29.96 0.73 1.99
CA GLU A 296 30.98 1.18 2.94
C GLU A 296 31.72 -0.07 3.43
N ASN A 297 33.03 -0.07 3.22
CA ASN A 297 33.92 -1.08 3.80
C ASN A 297 34.14 -0.74 5.27
N VAL A 298 33.81 -1.69 6.14
CA VAL A 298 34.06 -1.62 7.58
C VAL A 298 35.23 -2.53 7.91
N PRO A 299 36.26 -2.04 8.65
CA PRO A 299 37.33 -2.89 9.12
C PRO A 299 36.78 -4.09 9.90
N ASN A 300 37.03 -5.30 9.41
CA ASN A 300 36.51 -6.53 10.00
C ASN A 300 37.62 -7.56 10.19
N LEU A 301 37.92 -7.91 11.44
CA LEU A 301 38.93 -8.92 11.79
C LEU A 301 38.54 -10.35 11.33
N ALA A 302 37.26 -10.56 11.04
CA ALA A 302 36.74 -11.85 10.58
C ALA A 302 36.85 -12.02 9.05
N GLN A 303 37.33 -11.03 8.30
CA GLN A 303 37.43 -11.13 6.86
C GLN A 303 38.37 -12.29 6.45
N GLY A 304 37.87 -13.17 5.57
CA GLY A 304 38.58 -14.38 5.15
C GLY A 304 38.72 -15.46 6.22
N LYS A 305 37.99 -15.34 7.34
CA LYS A 305 37.96 -16.34 8.42
C LYS A 305 36.87 -17.38 8.22
N THR A 306 36.90 -18.41 9.06
CA THR A 306 35.94 -19.51 8.98
C THR A 306 34.65 -19.11 9.69
N LEU A 307 33.53 -19.20 8.98
CA LEU A 307 32.19 -19.10 9.51
C LEU A 307 31.54 -20.48 9.52
N LYS A 308 30.95 -20.87 10.65
CA LYS A 308 30.05 -22.00 10.76
C LYS A 308 28.67 -21.50 11.18
N LEU A 309 27.65 -21.84 10.39
CA LEU A 309 26.26 -21.66 10.79
C LEU A 309 25.73 -22.96 11.38
N VAL A 310 24.98 -22.86 12.46
CA VAL A 310 24.26 -24.01 13.04
C VAL A 310 22.98 -24.27 12.23
N ASN A 311 22.25 -23.20 11.91
CA ASN A 311 21.05 -23.27 11.08
C ASN A 311 21.33 -22.76 9.66
N PRO A 312 20.75 -23.40 8.62
CA PRO A 312 20.92 -22.92 7.26
C PRO A 312 20.14 -21.62 7.02
N PRO A 313 20.64 -20.72 6.16
CA PRO A 313 19.91 -19.53 5.75
C PRO A 313 18.68 -19.88 4.90
N SER A 314 17.64 -19.05 4.96
CA SER A 314 16.45 -19.22 4.12
C SER A 314 16.78 -18.92 2.66
N PRO A 315 16.42 -19.81 1.71
CA PRO A 315 16.62 -19.57 0.28
C PRO A 315 15.73 -18.44 -0.26
N ARG A 316 14.70 -18.04 0.49
CA ARG A 316 13.79 -16.94 0.14
C ARG A 316 14.42 -15.57 0.39
N TYR A 317 15.21 -15.45 1.45
CA TYR A 317 15.74 -14.17 1.96
C TYR A 317 17.27 -14.06 1.86
N SER A 318 17.92 -15.02 1.22
CA SER A 318 19.37 -15.06 1.08
C SER A 318 19.74 -15.22 -0.38
N ARG A 319 20.50 -14.25 -0.92
CA ARG A 319 20.95 -14.28 -2.32
C ARG A 319 22.46 -14.47 -2.46
N GLY A 320 23.25 -14.01 -1.49
CA GLY A 320 24.68 -14.27 -1.44
C GLY A 320 25.05 -15.54 -0.70
N GLY A 321 26.35 -15.83 -0.66
CA GLY A 321 26.90 -16.90 0.16
C GLY A 321 27.04 -16.49 1.63
N ILE A 322 27.20 -17.46 2.52
CA ILE A 322 27.34 -17.19 3.97
C ILE A 322 28.51 -16.27 4.33
N GLY A 323 29.52 -16.15 3.45
CA GLY A 323 30.68 -15.28 3.64
C GLY A 323 30.35 -13.80 3.76
N VAL A 324 29.16 -13.37 3.34
CA VAL A 324 28.69 -11.96 3.46
C VAL A 324 28.65 -11.46 4.90
N LEU A 325 28.52 -12.35 5.90
CA LEU A 325 28.59 -11.95 7.30
C LEU A 325 29.99 -11.49 7.73
N LEU A 326 31.03 -11.87 6.98
CA LEU A 326 32.43 -11.64 7.33
C LEU A 326 33.17 -10.71 6.36
N ASP A 327 32.58 -10.37 5.22
CA ASP A 327 33.28 -9.70 4.12
C ASP A 327 33.63 -8.22 4.40
N GLY A 328 33.09 -7.66 5.48
CA GLY A 328 33.33 -6.27 5.89
C GLY A 328 32.55 -5.26 5.05
N GLN A 329 31.53 -5.68 4.31
CA GLN A 329 30.69 -4.79 3.52
C GLN A 329 29.32 -4.60 4.15
N LEU A 330 28.85 -3.36 4.21
CA LEU A 330 27.47 -3.07 4.58
C LEU A 330 26.53 -3.28 3.37
N ALA A 331 25.45 -4.01 3.60
CA ALA A 331 24.37 -4.19 2.65
C ALA A 331 23.48 -2.94 2.54
N SER A 332 22.70 -2.83 1.46
CA SER A 332 21.68 -1.78 1.32
C SER A 332 20.42 -2.05 2.14
N ASP A 333 19.43 -1.17 2.08
CA ASP A 333 18.11 -1.36 2.66
C ASP A 333 17.19 -2.26 1.82
N ASP A 334 17.67 -2.76 0.68
CA ASP A 334 16.96 -3.74 -0.15
C ASP A 334 17.31 -5.16 0.32
N PHE A 335 16.34 -5.94 0.77
CA PHE A 335 16.59 -7.33 1.18
C PHE A 335 16.97 -8.24 0.00
N HIS A 336 16.80 -7.78 -1.25
CA HIS A 336 17.31 -8.46 -2.44
C HIS A 336 18.79 -8.18 -2.71
N ASP A 337 19.45 -7.34 -1.93
CA ASP A 337 20.90 -7.20 -1.95
C ASP A 337 21.56 -8.54 -1.63
N ASP A 338 22.57 -8.93 -2.42
CA ASP A 338 23.27 -10.19 -2.23
C ASP A 338 24.12 -10.22 -0.96
N ARG A 339 24.25 -9.10 -0.25
CA ARG A 339 24.96 -8.98 1.03
C ARG A 339 24.08 -9.26 2.26
N TRP A 340 22.79 -9.54 2.08
CA TRP A 340 21.92 -10.01 3.17
C TRP A 340 21.87 -11.53 3.28
N LEU A 341 21.79 -11.99 4.53
CA LEU A 341 21.54 -13.38 4.89
C LEU A 341 20.33 -13.44 5.82
N GLY A 342 19.24 -14.05 5.35
CA GLY A 342 17.97 -14.14 6.07
C GLY A 342 17.69 -15.52 6.63
N PHE A 343 16.93 -15.58 7.73
CA PHE A 343 16.56 -16.81 8.44
C PHE A 343 15.04 -16.83 8.65
N GLU A 344 14.40 -17.98 8.42
CA GLU A 344 12.94 -18.12 8.48
C GLU A 344 12.58 -19.32 9.34
N GLY A 345 11.81 -19.09 10.41
CA GLY A 345 11.40 -20.13 11.36
C GLY A 345 12.51 -20.67 12.27
N VAL A 346 13.73 -20.13 12.17
CA VAL A 346 14.91 -20.52 12.94
C VAL A 346 15.73 -19.28 13.32
N ASP A 347 16.52 -19.39 14.38
CA ASP A 347 17.44 -18.33 14.80
C ASP A 347 18.73 -18.36 13.97
N LEU A 348 19.31 -17.17 13.73
CA LEU A 348 20.70 -17.06 13.31
C LEU A 348 21.59 -17.49 14.48
N GLU A 349 22.32 -18.59 14.30
CA GLU A 349 23.40 -19.00 15.20
C GLU A 349 24.68 -19.23 14.38
N ALA A 350 25.67 -18.38 14.65
CA ALA A 350 26.92 -18.28 13.89
C ALA A 350 28.13 -18.34 14.80
N VAL A 351 29.09 -19.19 14.43
CA VAL A 351 30.41 -19.28 15.06
C VAL A 351 31.45 -18.77 14.09
N ILE A 352 32.18 -17.74 14.51
CA ILE A 352 33.27 -17.13 13.74
C ILE A 352 34.59 -17.54 14.40
N ASP A 353 35.42 -18.29 13.67
CA ASP A 353 36.73 -18.71 14.14
C ASP A 353 37.83 -17.81 13.57
N LEU A 354 38.43 -16.98 14.42
CA LEU A 354 39.52 -16.07 14.05
C LEU A 354 40.86 -16.81 13.83
N GLY A 355 40.94 -18.10 14.19
CA GLY A 355 42.09 -19.00 14.04
C GLY A 355 43.13 -18.89 15.18
N GLN A 356 43.13 -17.80 15.93
CA GLN A 356 43.97 -17.60 17.11
C GLN A 356 43.30 -16.64 18.10
N VAL A 357 43.72 -16.69 19.37
CA VAL A 357 43.24 -15.77 20.41
C VAL A 357 43.58 -14.34 20.00
N THR A 358 42.56 -13.55 19.69
CA THR A 358 42.69 -12.20 19.13
C THR A 358 41.96 -11.20 20.02
N PRO A 359 42.58 -10.08 20.42
CA PRO A 359 41.88 -9.00 21.11
C PRO A 359 40.80 -8.39 20.21
N VAL A 360 39.55 -8.43 20.65
CA VAL A 360 38.40 -7.83 19.95
C VAL A 360 37.90 -6.62 20.74
N LYS A 361 37.79 -5.46 20.09
CA LYS A 361 37.30 -4.22 20.71
C LYS A 361 35.79 -4.02 20.56
N GLN A 362 35.20 -4.61 19.52
CA GLN A 362 33.79 -4.46 19.19
C GLN A 362 33.28 -5.71 18.47
N LEU A 363 32.07 -6.13 18.85
CA LEU A 363 31.24 -7.06 18.09
C LEU A 363 30.00 -6.27 17.63
N ALA A 364 29.65 -6.40 16.37
CA ALA A 364 28.51 -5.71 15.79
C ALA A 364 27.78 -6.63 14.81
N ILE A 365 26.48 -6.42 14.66
CA ILE A 365 25.64 -7.04 13.65
C ILE A 365 24.74 -5.96 13.06
N SER A 366 24.59 -5.97 11.75
CA SER A 366 23.63 -5.13 11.04
C SER A 366 22.36 -5.93 10.80
N LEU A 367 21.22 -5.30 11.03
CA LEU A 367 19.91 -5.91 10.85
C LEU A 367 19.08 -5.10 9.86
N LEU A 368 18.29 -5.79 9.04
CA LEU A 368 17.29 -5.19 8.17
C LEU A 368 15.90 -5.52 8.70
N GLU A 369 15.02 -4.53 8.68
CA GLU A 369 13.58 -4.73 8.81
C GLU A 369 12.91 -4.32 7.50
N ASP A 370 12.09 -5.21 6.95
CA ASP A 370 11.21 -4.95 5.83
C ASP A 370 9.89 -5.71 6.06
N GLN A 371 8.96 -5.04 6.71
CA GLN A 371 7.68 -5.61 7.11
C GLN A 371 6.80 -5.99 5.90
N VAL A 372 6.97 -5.31 4.75
CA VAL A 372 6.23 -5.65 3.51
C VAL A 372 6.65 -7.04 3.04
N SER A 373 7.92 -7.35 3.22
CA SER A 373 8.53 -8.63 2.85
C SER A 373 8.53 -9.65 3.99
N TRP A 374 7.85 -9.37 5.12
CA TRP A 374 7.81 -10.23 6.31
C TRP A 374 9.17 -10.46 6.97
N ILE A 375 10.05 -9.46 6.91
CA ILE A 375 11.37 -9.46 7.56
C ILE A 375 11.28 -8.58 8.80
N PHE A 376 11.43 -9.18 9.97
CA PHE A 376 11.31 -8.52 11.27
C PHE A 376 12.64 -8.57 12.03
N PHE A 377 12.83 -7.64 12.96
CA PHE A 377 13.98 -7.71 13.85
C PHE A 377 13.94 -8.97 14.75
N PRO A 378 15.10 -9.57 15.07
CA PRO A 378 15.17 -10.64 16.05
C PRO A 378 14.93 -10.08 17.44
N LYS A 379 14.01 -10.66 18.22
CA LYS A 379 13.65 -10.16 19.57
C LYS A 379 14.86 -9.92 20.49
N LYS A 380 15.91 -10.72 20.32
CA LYS A 380 17.11 -10.68 21.14
C LYS A 380 18.33 -11.07 20.30
N ILE A 381 19.48 -10.50 20.62
CA ILE A 381 20.79 -10.89 20.10
C ILE A 381 21.71 -11.17 21.28
N ASP A 382 22.34 -12.34 21.29
CA ASP A 382 23.32 -12.72 22.30
C ASP A 382 24.72 -12.88 21.69
N PHE A 383 25.72 -12.26 22.33
CA PHE A 383 27.12 -12.37 21.95
C PHE A 383 27.88 -13.26 22.91
N PHE A 384 28.65 -14.18 22.37
CA PHE A 384 29.51 -15.08 23.12
C PHE A 384 30.94 -15.02 22.58
N VAL A 385 31.92 -15.30 23.45
CA VAL A 385 33.34 -15.42 23.07
C VAL A 385 33.92 -16.71 23.62
N SER A 386 34.89 -17.28 22.90
CA SER A 386 35.62 -18.47 23.33
C SER A 386 37.10 -18.32 23.00
N LYS A 387 37.97 -18.85 23.87
CA LYS A 387 39.42 -18.93 23.62
C LYS A 387 39.86 -20.30 23.07
N ASP A 388 39.05 -21.34 23.28
CA ASP A 388 39.36 -22.73 22.95
C ASP A 388 38.40 -23.33 21.90
N GLY A 389 37.40 -22.57 21.46
CA GLY A 389 36.36 -22.99 20.52
C GLY A 389 35.33 -23.98 21.10
N LYS A 390 35.43 -24.32 22.38
CA LYS A 390 34.60 -25.32 23.05
C LYS A 390 33.74 -24.71 24.16
N HIS A 391 34.32 -23.82 24.96
CA HIS A 391 33.64 -23.16 26.06
C HIS A 391 33.36 -21.71 25.70
N TYR A 392 32.08 -21.35 25.68
CA TYR A 392 31.61 -20.03 25.28
C TYR A 392 31.16 -19.25 26.51
N GLN A 393 31.75 -18.08 26.70
CA GLN A 393 31.37 -17.13 27.73
C GLN A 393 30.42 -16.09 27.13
N HIS A 394 29.26 -15.88 27.76
CA HIS A 394 28.34 -14.81 27.39
C HIS A 394 28.96 -13.43 27.67
N VAL A 395 28.82 -12.51 26.72
CA VAL A 395 29.36 -11.15 26.80
C VAL A 395 28.26 -10.11 26.94
N LYS A 396 27.20 -10.20 26.12
CA LYS A 396 26.14 -9.20 26.08
C LYS A 396 24.87 -9.73 25.43
N SER A 397 23.73 -9.26 25.92
CA SER A 397 22.42 -9.36 25.27
C SER A 397 21.97 -7.99 24.77
N LEU A 398 21.41 -7.92 23.57
CA LEU A 398 20.71 -6.75 23.05
C LEU A 398 19.25 -7.12 22.79
N SER A 399 18.33 -6.23 23.15
CA SER A 399 16.95 -6.28 22.70
C SER A 399 16.79 -5.36 21.50
N THR A 400 16.07 -5.81 20.47
CA THR A 400 15.71 -4.96 19.34
C THR A 400 14.38 -4.23 19.61
N PRO A 401 14.08 -3.15 18.88
CA PRO A 401 12.85 -2.38 19.01
C PRO A 401 11.57 -3.20 18.83
#